data_AF-A0A272EV10-F1
#
_entry.id   AF-A0A272EV10-F1
#
_cell.length_a   1.000
_cell.length_b   1.000
_cell.length_c   1.000
_cell.angle_alpha   90.00
_cell.angle_beta   90.00
_cell.angle_gamma   90.00
#
_symmetry.space_group_name_H-M   'P 1'
#
loop_
_entity.id
_entity.type
_entity.pdbx_description
1 polymer ?
#
loop_
_entity_poly.entity_id
_entity_poly.type
_entity_poly.pdbx_seq_one_letter_code
_entity_poly.pdbx_strand_id
1 'polypeptide(L)'
;MKTRVWGVFALCAGLVSGVQAAELLSFGGGSLHFERDLGHNEFNYGLGYERDWSEDISWSVGVYKNSIRRATFYGLANWYPWAWDSGIRAGLSGGLMTGYHKSPVIGTLMPTLEWRGERLALQAYVVPTIKPYVDGAVVVQVKYQFRR
;
A
#
# COMPACT_ATOMS: atom_id res chain seq x y z
N MET A 1 15.89 -66.60 -8.97
CA MET A 1 16.41 -65.42 -8.25
C MET A 1 15.22 -64.58 -7.79
N LYS A 2 15.13 -64.31 -6.49
CA LYS A 2 14.15 -63.42 -5.85
C LYS A 2 14.56 -61.96 -6.09
N THR A 3 13.61 -61.07 -6.32
CA THR A 3 13.46 -59.79 -5.60
C THR A 3 12.16 -59.09 -6.00
N ARG A 4 11.26 -58.92 -5.03
CA ARG A 4 10.26 -57.85 -4.99
C ARG A 4 10.99 -56.56 -4.59
N VAL A 5 10.61 -55.41 -5.14
CA VAL A 5 10.77 -54.12 -4.46
C VAL A 5 9.42 -53.41 -4.43
N TRP A 6 9.01 -53.09 -3.21
CA TRP A 6 7.84 -52.32 -2.83
C TRP A 6 8.04 -50.82 -3.15
N GLY A 7 6.94 -50.13 -3.42
CA GLY A 7 6.95 -48.73 -3.87
C GLY A 7 7.23 -47.70 -2.79
N VAL A 8 7.18 -46.43 -3.19
CA VAL A 8 6.78 -45.30 -2.35
C VAL A 8 6.06 -44.30 -3.26
N PHE A 9 4.74 -44.20 -3.08
CA PHE A 9 3.99 -42.99 -3.44
C PHE A 9 4.49 -41.87 -2.52
N ALA A 10 5.29 -40.95 -3.04
CA ALA A 10 5.54 -39.70 -2.35
C ALA A 10 4.31 -38.80 -2.57
N LEU A 11 3.39 -38.82 -1.59
CA LEU A 11 2.47 -37.71 -1.42
C LEU A 11 3.32 -36.48 -1.08
N CYS A 12 3.54 -35.61 -2.07
CA CYS A 12 3.84 -34.21 -1.79
C CYS A 12 2.58 -33.62 -1.16
N ALA A 13 2.44 -33.76 0.15
CA ALA A 13 1.53 -32.95 0.92
C ALA A 13 1.99 -31.51 0.76
N GLY A 14 1.35 -30.79 -0.16
CA GLY A 14 1.51 -29.36 -0.29
C GLY A 14 1.16 -28.72 1.05
N LEU A 15 2.18 -28.22 1.75
CA LEU A 15 1.97 -27.15 2.69
C LEU A 15 1.66 -25.92 1.84
N VAL A 16 0.38 -25.75 1.51
CA VAL A 16 -0.15 -24.43 1.20
C VAL A 16 -0.02 -23.67 2.51
N SER A 17 1.13 -23.05 2.73
CA SER A 17 1.26 -21.94 3.67
C SER A 17 0.32 -20.87 3.14
N GLY A 18 -0.92 -20.87 3.63
CA GLY A 18 -1.83 -19.75 3.40
C GLY A 18 -1.06 -18.50 3.78
N VAL A 19 -1.01 -17.54 2.85
CA VAL A 19 -0.33 -16.26 3.08
C VAL A 19 -0.79 -15.73 4.42
N GLN A 20 0.17 -15.64 5.34
CA GLN A 20 -0.08 -15.03 6.62
C GLN A 20 -0.35 -13.55 6.31
N ALA A 21 -1.60 -13.14 6.54
CA ALA A 21 -2.08 -11.83 6.15
C ALA A 21 -1.45 -10.78 7.06
N ALA A 22 -0.39 -10.13 6.56
CA ALA A 22 0.25 -9.06 7.31
C ALA A 22 -0.78 -7.97 7.62
N GLU A 23 -0.75 -7.49 8.87
CA GLU A 23 -1.55 -6.36 9.31
C GLU A 23 -0.61 -5.21 9.70
N LEU A 24 -0.85 -4.04 9.13
CA LEU A 24 0.00 -2.87 9.28
C LEU A 24 -0.80 -1.65 9.77
N LEU A 25 -0.17 -0.83 10.60
CA LEU A 25 -0.63 0.50 10.96
C LEU A 25 0.18 1.55 10.20
N SER A 26 -0.50 2.49 9.54
CA SER A 26 0.12 3.69 8.95
C SER A 26 -0.05 4.88 9.89
N PHE A 27 0.98 5.69 10.06
CA PHE A 27 0.94 6.92 10.86
C PHE A 27 0.90 8.19 9.99
N GLY A 28 0.58 8.01 8.70
CA GLY A 28 0.71 9.05 7.69
C GLY A 28 2.16 9.21 7.22
N GLY A 29 2.50 10.41 6.75
CA GLY A 29 3.84 10.71 6.30
C GLY A 29 3.99 12.10 5.70
N GLY A 30 4.69 12.20 4.59
CA GLY A 30 5.01 13.49 3.97
C GLY A 30 4.72 13.50 2.48
N SER A 31 4.58 14.71 1.92
CA SER A 31 4.47 14.91 0.48
C SER A 31 5.52 15.89 -0.02
N LEU A 32 5.74 15.84 -1.33
CA LEU A 32 6.51 16.81 -2.08
C LEU A 32 5.72 17.13 -3.34
N HIS A 33 4.96 18.22 -3.31
CA HIS A 33 4.17 18.67 -4.46
C HIS A 33 5.06 19.12 -5.61
N PHE A 34 4.61 18.90 -6.84
CA PHE A 34 5.32 19.37 -8.04
C PHE A 34 5.26 20.90 -8.17
N GLU A 35 4.11 21.50 -7.81
CA GLU A 35 3.92 22.95 -7.72
C GLU A 35 4.21 23.42 -6.28
N ARG A 36 5.39 24.00 -6.08
CA ARG A 36 5.94 24.31 -4.75
C ARG A 36 5.48 25.66 -4.18
N ASP A 37 4.95 26.53 -5.01
CA ASP A 37 4.54 27.91 -4.70
C ASP A 37 3.11 28.02 -4.16
N LEU A 38 2.35 26.92 -4.14
CA LEU A 38 0.94 26.89 -3.71
C LEU A 38 0.72 26.80 -2.19
N GLY A 39 1.78 26.75 -1.38
CA GLY A 39 1.66 26.77 0.10
C GLY A 39 1.01 25.52 0.71
N HIS A 40 1.15 24.38 0.04
CA HIS A 40 0.63 23.09 0.50
C HIS A 40 1.21 22.66 1.86
N ASN A 41 0.38 22.02 2.67
CA ASN A 41 0.84 21.26 3.82
C ASN A 41 1.54 19.99 3.33
N GLU A 42 2.83 19.86 3.66
CA GLU A 42 3.63 18.69 3.25
C GLU A 42 3.70 17.61 4.33
N PHE A 43 3.10 17.84 5.50
CA PHE A 43 3.10 16.91 6.61
C PHE A 43 1.72 16.29 6.78
N ASN A 44 1.56 15.09 6.23
CA ASN A 44 0.30 14.35 6.12
C ASN A 44 0.16 13.33 7.25
N TYR A 45 0.18 13.80 8.50
CA TYR A 45 0.00 12.92 9.65
C TYR A 45 -1.41 12.32 9.68
N GLY A 46 -1.52 11.08 10.15
CA GLY A 46 -2.77 10.35 10.15
C GLY A 46 -2.69 9.02 10.87
N LEU A 47 -3.76 8.24 10.72
CA LEU A 47 -3.82 6.85 11.16
C LEU A 47 -4.51 6.02 10.09
N GLY A 48 -3.92 4.89 9.76
CA GLY A 48 -4.48 3.94 8.80
C GLY A 48 -4.23 2.50 9.21
N TYR A 49 -5.08 1.62 8.69
CA TYR A 49 -4.95 0.18 8.79
C TYR A 49 -4.78 -0.38 7.37
N GLU A 50 -3.86 -1.31 7.20
CA GLU A 50 -3.69 -2.07 5.97
C GLU A 50 -3.63 -3.57 6.29
N ARG A 51 -4.21 -4.38 5.40
CA ARG A 51 -4.15 -5.82 5.48
C ARG A 51 -3.93 -6.45 4.11
N ASP A 52 -3.07 -7.45 4.07
CA ASP A 52 -2.87 -8.27 2.88
C ASP A 52 -4.11 -9.15 2.63
N TRP A 53 -4.57 -9.16 1.38
CA TRP A 53 -5.64 -10.01 0.87
C TRP A 53 -5.07 -11.24 0.14
N SER A 54 -3.99 -11.02 -0.63
CA SER A 54 -3.19 -12.05 -1.31
C SER A 54 -1.70 -11.65 -1.26
N GLU A 55 -0.83 -12.42 -1.91
CA GLU A 55 0.61 -12.12 -2.01
C GLU A 55 0.88 -10.76 -2.67
N ASP A 56 0.05 -10.38 -3.63
CA ASP A 56 0.20 -9.18 -4.44
C ASP A 56 -0.87 -8.10 -4.17
N ILE A 57 -1.93 -8.41 -3.40
CA ILE A 57 -3.02 -7.46 -3.13
C ILE A 57 -3.12 -7.17 -1.63
N SER A 58 -3.24 -5.89 -1.29
CA SER A 58 -3.63 -5.43 0.05
C SER A 58 -4.71 -4.37 -0.05
N TRP A 59 -5.46 -4.18 1.02
CA TRP A 59 -6.40 -3.06 1.14
C TRP A 59 -6.11 -2.27 2.40
N SER A 60 -6.44 -0.98 2.36
CA SER A 60 -6.24 -0.08 3.49
C SER A 60 -7.37 0.93 3.63
N VAL A 61 -7.59 1.36 4.87
CA VAL A 61 -8.52 2.44 5.22
C VAL A 61 -7.87 3.34 6.26
N GLY A 62 -8.23 4.62 6.28
CA GLY A 62 -7.66 5.51 7.28
C GLY A 62 -8.11 6.96 7.14
N VAL A 63 -7.45 7.81 7.92
CA VAL A 63 -7.64 9.25 7.95
C VAL A 63 -6.30 9.97 8.05
N TYR A 64 -6.13 11.07 7.33
CA TYR A 64 -4.95 11.94 7.44
C TYR A 64 -5.31 13.40 7.22
N LYS A 65 -4.42 14.32 7.61
CA LYS A 65 -4.53 15.74 7.28
C LYS A 65 -3.86 16.03 5.93
N ASN A 66 -4.64 16.44 4.95
CA ASN A 66 -4.18 16.64 3.57
C ASN A 66 -3.45 17.97 3.33
N SER A 67 -3.06 18.22 2.07
CA SER A 67 -2.28 19.38 1.62
C SER A 67 -3.00 20.72 1.78
N ILE A 68 -4.34 20.72 1.79
CA ILE A 68 -5.18 21.89 2.08
C ILE A 68 -5.63 21.94 3.55
N ARG A 69 -4.95 21.18 4.42
CA ARG A 69 -5.11 21.17 5.88
C ARG A 69 -6.47 20.65 6.35
N ARG A 70 -7.13 19.80 5.56
CA ARG A 70 -8.41 19.16 5.88
C ARG A 70 -8.21 17.69 6.25
N ALA A 71 -9.12 17.16 7.05
CA ALA A 71 -9.20 15.73 7.28
C ALA A 71 -9.70 15.03 6.00
N THR A 72 -8.94 14.04 5.54
CA THR A 72 -9.28 13.16 4.42
C THR A 72 -9.41 11.75 4.95
N PHE A 73 -10.57 11.15 4.73
CA PHE A 73 -10.78 9.71 4.90
C PHE A 73 -10.52 9.01 3.58
N TYR A 74 -9.95 7.82 3.64
CA TYR A 74 -9.62 7.05 2.45
C TYR A 74 -9.92 5.56 2.58
N GLY A 75 -10.12 4.93 1.43
CA GLY A 75 -10.07 3.49 1.26
C GLY A 75 -9.32 3.17 -0.04
N LEU A 76 -8.27 2.37 0.04
CA LEU A 76 -7.39 2.04 -1.09
C LEU A 76 -7.19 0.54 -1.19
N ALA A 77 -7.00 0.06 -2.42
CA ALA A 77 -6.38 -1.22 -2.73
C ALA A 77 -5.01 -0.98 -3.33
N ASN A 78 -4.03 -1.82 -2.96
CA ASN A 78 -2.72 -1.86 -3.59
C ASN A 78 -2.59 -3.19 -4.33
N TRP A 79 -2.05 -3.14 -5.54
CA TRP A 79 -1.71 -4.30 -6.35
C TRP A 79 -0.23 -4.23 -6.74
N TYR A 80 0.55 -5.23 -6.34
CA TYR A 80 2.00 -5.33 -6.51
C TYR A 80 2.39 -6.52 -7.38
N PRO A 81 2.23 -6.42 -8.71
CA PRO A 81 2.60 -7.51 -9.61
C PRO A 81 4.12 -7.75 -9.69
N TRP A 82 4.93 -6.80 -9.20
CA TRP A 82 6.38 -6.94 -9.12
C TRP A 82 6.84 -6.88 -7.68
N ALA A 83 7.45 -7.97 -7.21
CA ALA A 83 8.08 -8.07 -5.89
C ALA A 83 9.47 -8.71 -6.04
N TRP A 84 10.41 -8.23 -5.24
CA TRP A 84 11.79 -8.70 -5.23
C TRP A 84 12.17 -9.21 -3.82
N ASP A 85 13.15 -10.11 -3.74
CA ASP A 85 13.61 -10.72 -2.48
C ASP A 85 14.15 -9.69 -1.46
N SER A 86 14.50 -8.49 -1.92
CA SER A 86 14.89 -7.35 -1.07
C SER A 86 13.73 -6.75 -0.26
N GLY A 87 12.50 -7.22 -0.45
CA GLY A 87 11.28 -6.66 0.13
C GLY A 87 10.73 -5.47 -0.64
N ILE A 88 11.38 -5.08 -1.75
CA ILE A 88 10.84 -4.05 -2.66
C ILE A 88 9.64 -4.63 -3.42
N ARG A 89 8.60 -3.83 -3.59
CA ARG A 89 7.37 -4.16 -4.31
C ARG A 89 6.93 -2.94 -5.12
N ALA A 90 6.60 -3.12 -6.39
CA ALA A 90 6.15 -2.04 -7.27
C ALA A 90 4.78 -2.39 -7.87
N GLY A 91 3.97 -1.37 -8.10
CA GLY A 91 2.65 -1.59 -8.69
C GLY A 91 1.75 -0.35 -8.69
N LEU A 92 0.47 -0.57 -8.41
CA LEU A 92 -0.56 0.46 -8.43
C LEU A 92 -1.34 0.50 -7.12
N SER A 93 -1.70 1.69 -6.68
CA SER A 93 -2.63 1.93 -5.57
C SER A 93 -3.81 2.75 -6.07
N GLY A 94 -5.03 2.30 -5.80
CA GLY A 94 -6.23 2.98 -6.24
C GLY A 94 -7.38 2.88 -5.25
N GLY A 95 -8.31 3.83 -5.33
CA GLY A 95 -9.47 3.85 -4.46
C GLY A 95 -10.09 5.24 -4.31
N LEU A 96 -10.66 5.51 -3.14
CA LEU A 96 -11.48 6.69 -2.87
C LEU A 96 -10.92 7.52 -1.72
N MET A 97 -11.02 8.85 -1.83
CA MET A 97 -10.60 9.80 -0.81
C MET A 97 -11.61 10.95 -0.66
N THR A 98 -11.76 11.49 0.54
CA THR A 98 -12.61 12.67 0.82
C THR A 98 -11.78 13.94 1.06
N GLY A 99 -12.44 15.09 1.24
CA GLY A 99 -11.78 16.28 1.80
C GLY A 99 -10.99 17.15 0.82
N TYR A 100 -11.13 16.91 -0.49
CA TYR A 100 -10.58 17.74 -1.56
C TYR A 100 -11.62 18.71 -2.12
N HIS A 101 -11.17 19.79 -2.76
CA HIS A 101 -12.07 20.79 -3.32
C HIS A 101 -12.93 20.23 -4.46
N LYS A 102 -14.12 20.80 -4.66
CA LYS A 102 -15.01 20.57 -5.81
C LYS A 102 -15.60 19.16 -5.95
N SER A 103 -15.25 18.20 -5.07
CA SER A 103 -15.96 16.93 -4.96
C SER A 103 -15.94 16.42 -3.52
N PRO A 104 -17.07 15.91 -2.98
CA PRO A 104 -17.08 15.27 -1.65
C PRO A 104 -16.22 14.01 -1.60
N VAL A 105 -16.07 13.31 -2.74
CA VAL A 105 -15.26 12.09 -2.90
C VAL A 105 -14.52 12.15 -4.24
N ILE A 106 -13.23 11.82 -4.24
CA ILE A 106 -12.42 11.67 -5.45
C ILE A 106 -11.95 10.24 -5.60
N GLY A 107 -11.88 9.75 -6.84
CA GLY A 107 -11.20 8.51 -7.19
C GLY A 107 -9.73 8.78 -7.48
N THR A 108 -8.86 7.83 -7.14
CA THR A 108 -7.42 7.91 -7.41
C THR A 108 -6.88 6.61 -7.97
N LEU A 109 -5.83 6.73 -8.79
CA LEU A 109 -4.98 5.63 -9.25
C LEU A 109 -3.55 6.18 -9.34
N MET A 110 -2.64 5.55 -8.60
CA MET A 110 -1.29 6.05 -8.37
C MET A 110 -0.28 4.93 -8.59
N PRO A 111 0.79 5.14 -9.37
CA PRO A 111 1.99 4.33 -9.27
C PRO A 111 2.48 4.29 -7.83
N THR A 112 2.80 3.09 -7.35
CA THR A 112 3.25 2.87 -5.97
C THR A 112 4.53 2.03 -5.93
N LEU A 113 5.38 2.36 -4.96
CA LEU A 113 6.55 1.58 -4.61
C LEU A 113 6.54 1.38 -3.10
N GLU A 114 6.74 0.16 -2.65
CA GLU A 114 6.85 -0.20 -1.24
C GLU A 114 8.16 -0.93 -1.00
N TRP A 115 8.80 -0.63 0.11
CA TRP A 115 9.77 -1.52 0.72
C TRP A 115 9.16 -2.08 2.01
N ARG A 116 9.14 -3.41 2.15
CA ARG A 116 8.58 -4.12 3.31
C ARG A 116 9.67 -4.95 3.99
N GLY A 117 10.07 -4.51 5.18
CA GLY A 117 10.93 -5.26 6.09
C GLY A 117 10.12 -6.14 7.05
N GLU A 118 10.74 -6.57 8.15
CA GLU A 118 10.08 -7.49 9.11
C GLU A 118 8.94 -6.84 9.91
N ARG A 119 9.12 -5.58 10.31
CA ARG A 119 8.15 -4.82 11.12
C ARG A 119 7.86 -3.43 10.58
N LEU A 120 8.65 -2.95 9.63
CA LEU A 120 8.51 -1.61 9.07
C LEU A 120 8.32 -1.73 7.57
N ALA A 121 7.45 -0.89 7.04
CA ALA A 121 7.34 -0.68 5.61
C ALA A 121 7.35 0.82 5.29
N LEU A 122 7.98 1.15 4.16
CA LEU A 122 7.97 2.48 3.58
C LEU A 122 7.24 2.38 2.24
N GLN A 123 6.22 3.19 2.04
CA GLN A 123 5.49 3.21 0.78
C GLN A 123 5.49 4.62 0.20
N ALA A 124 5.77 4.71 -1.09
CA ALA A 124 5.73 5.93 -1.85
C ALA A 124 4.69 5.84 -2.97
N TYR A 125 4.00 6.95 -3.24
CA TYR A 125 3.05 7.09 -4.34
C TYR A 125 3.41 8.28 -5.20
N VAL A 126 3.13 8.17 -6.50
CA VAL A 126 3.13 9.33 -7.41
C VAL A 126 1.67 9.73 -7.65
N VAL A 127 1.26 10.87 -7.11
CA VAL A 127 -0.06 11.45 -7.32
C VAL A 127 -0.02 12.27 -8.61
N PRO A 128 -0.83 11.94 -9.63
CA PRO A 128 -0.89 12.74 -10.85
C PRO A 128 -1.57 14.09 -10.59
N THR A 129 -1.13 15.13 -11.29
CA THR A 129 -1.83 16.42 -11.31
C THR A 129 -3.10 16.30 -12.15
N ILE A 130 -4.27 16.55 -11.54
CA ILE A 130 -5.58 16.56 -12.21
C ILE A 130 -6.27 17.86 -11.85
N LYS A 131 -6.00 18.93 -12.59
CA LYS A 131 -6.62 20.23 -12.33
C LYS A 131 -8.10 20.22 -12.73
N PRO A 132 -8.98 20.92 -12.00
CA PRO A 132 -8.70 21.72 -10.80
C PRO A 132 -8.92 20.96 -9.48
N TYR A 133 -8.79 19.63 -9.46
CA TYR A 133 -9.19 18.76 -8.34
C TYR A 133 -8.04 18.36 -7.43
N VAL A 134 -6.89 17.99 -8.02
CA VAL A 134 -5.74 17.43 -7.31
C VAL A 134 -4.45 18.02 -7.86
N ASP A 135 -3.62 18.53 -6.96
CA ASP A 135 -2.25 18.96 -7.24
C ASP A 135 -1.32 17.75 -7.06
N GLY A 136 -0.51 17.46 -8.08
CA GLY A 136 0.34 16.27 -8.07
C GLY A 136 1.51 16.38 -7.08
N ALA A 137 1.92 15.24 -6.55
CA ALA A 137 2.98 15.13 -5.55
C ALA A 137 3.61 13.74 -5.54
N VAL A 138 4.81 13.64 -4.98
CA VAL A 138 5.30 12.38 -4.43
C VAL A 138 4.89 12.33 -2.97
N VAL A 139 4.26 11.23 -2.55
CA VAL A 139 3.83 11.03 -1.15
C VAL A 139 4.58 9.84 -0.59
N VAL A 140 5.11 9.94 0.63
CA VAL A 140 5.75 8.84 1.35
C VAL A 140 5.03 8.62 2.67
N GLN A 141 4.79 7.36 3.03
CA GLN A 141 4.22 6.97 4.31
C GLN A 141 5.04 5.86 4.99
N VAL A 142 4.99 5.86 6.32
CA VAL A 142 5.63 4.84 7.16
C VAL A 142 4.57 3.95 7.78
N LYS A 143 4.79 2.64 7.73
CA LYS A 143 3.90 1.63 8.31
C LYS A 143 4.64 0.75 9.30
N TYR A 144 3.91 0.28 10.31
CA TYR A 144 4.35 -0.71 11.27
C TYR A 144 3.53 -1.99 11.12
N GLN A 145 4.19 -3.09 10.77
CA GLN A 145 3.60 -4.41 10.73
C GLN A 145 3.57 -5.01 12.14
N PHE A 146 2.37 -5.21 12.68
CA PHE A 146 2.18 -5.74 14.03
C PHE A 146 1.70 -7.19 14.03
N ARG A 147 1.27 -7.70 12.88
CA ARG A 147 0.91 -9.10 12.69
C ARG A 147 1.45 -9.59 11.35
N ARG A 148 1.90 -10.85 11.34
CA ARG A 148 2.26 -11.60 10.14
C ARG A 148 1.21 -12.67 9.94
#